data_AF-A0A4V4HEX0-F1
#
_entry.id   AF-A0A4V4HEX0-F1
#
_cell.length_a   1.000
_cell.length_b   1.000
_cell.length_c   1.000
_cell.angle_alpha   90.00
_cell.angle_beta   90.00
_cell.angle_gamma   90.00
#
_symmetry.space_group_name_H-M   'P 1'
#
loop_
_entity.id
_entity.type
_entity.pdbx_description
1 polymer ?
#
loop_
_entity_poly.entity_id
_entity_poly.type
_entity_poly.pdbx_seq_one_letter_code
_entity_poly.pdbx_strand_id
1 'polypeptide(L)'
;MKWNLNTHVIFSVILSVIQMNYEMLGGSLSRQEKVRKLVTQIVNLLSVKMELGSPMICFYLLNNPDHYASHKFRPFYWSNYVVEARKYWNNQETEQETLKSNDKVILIRKKGKIIGLSGVYDYIYRPKELEKISLYDWIQVCERVKIQKKKKKAVPSSDWNDNKQVVTEINKSETKNLPKNTHNFIKGHPLIDSHALKVSPDDKKLVPNFIGPGLPRRDKGDRDYYCSVM
;
A
#
# COMPACT_ATOMS: atom_id res chain seq x y z
N MET A 1 -2.62 -13.97 -16.94
CA MET A 1 -4.04 -13.71 -17.14
C MET A 1 -4.74 -13.86 -15.79
N LYS A 2 -5.13 -12.77 -15.13
CA LYS A 2 -5.93 -12.87 -13.91
C LYS A 2 -7.31 -13.43 -14.31
N TRP A 3 -7.87 -14.35 -13.53
CA TRP A 3 -9.24 -14.80 -13.75
C TRP A 3 -10.18 -13.59 -13.64
N ASN A 4 -10.97 -13.34 -14.69
CA ASN A 4 -11.89 -12.21 -14.76
C ASN A 4 -13.21 -12.46 -14.03
N LEU A 5 -13.47 -13.69 -13.57
CA LEU A 5 -14.74 -14.05 -12.95
C LEU A 5 -14.69 -13.79 -11.45
N ASN A 6 -15.60 -12.93 -10.96
CA ASN A 6 -15.77 -12.71 -9.54
C ASN A 6 -16.24 -14.01 -8.85
N THR A 7 -15.74 -14.28 -7.64
CA THR A 7 -16.04 -15.53 -6.90
C THR A 7 -17.54 -15.74 -6.69
N HIS A 8 -18.31 -14.68 -6.46
CA HIS A 8 -19.77 -14.79 -6.30
C HIS A 8 -20.48 -15.27 -7.58
N VAL A 9 -19.94 -14.92 -8.76
CA VAL A 9 -20.49 -15.37 -10.05
C VAL A 9 -20.26 -16.87 -10.21
N ILE A 10 -19.08 -17.38 -9.85
CA ILE A 10 -18.80 -18.83 -9.85
C ILE A 10 -19.82 -19.59 -9.00
N PHE A 11 -20.05 -19.14 -7.77
CA PHE A 11 -21.01 -19.78 -6.87
C PHE A 11 -22.46 -19.69 -7.38
N SER A 12 -22.84 -18.56 -7.99
CA SER A 12 -24.18 -18.41 -8.59
C SER A 12 -24.42 -19.41 -9.73
N VAL A 13 -23.40 -19.67 -10.56
CA VAL A 13 -23.48 -20.63 -11.67
C VAL A 13 -23.61 -22.05 -11.14
N ILE A 14 -22.80 -22.43 -10.14
CA ILE A 14 -22.88 -23.74 -9.51
C ILE A 14 -24.25 -23.96 -8.88
N LEU A 15 -24.76 -22.97 -8.13
CA LEU A 15 -26.06 -23.05 -7.49
C LEU A 15 -27.19 -23.22 -8.52
N SER A 16 -27.17 -22.42 -9.59
CA SER A 16 -28.16 -22.47 -10.66
C SER A 16 -28.20 -23.85 -11.34
N VAL A 17 -27.04 -24.42 -11.66
CA VAL A 17 -26.97 -25.77 -12.28
C VAL A 17 -27.46 -26.86 -11.32
N ILE A 18 -27.16 -26.76 -10.02
CA ILE A 18 -27.66 -27.72 -9.03
C ILE A 18 -29.18 -27.63 -8.88
N GLN A 19 -29.74 -26.42 -8.83
CA GLN A 19 -31.18 -26.20 -8.73
C GLN A 19 -31.93 -26.70 -9.97
N MET A 20 -31.42 -26.44 -11.18
CA MET A 20 -32.04 -26.90 -12.43
C MET A 20 -32.04 -28.43 -12.58
N ASN A 21 -31.12 -29.14 -11.93
CA ASN A 21 -31.01 -30.59 -12.02
C ASN A 21 -31.43 -31.32 -10.73
N TYR A 22 -32.23 -30.67 -9.87
CA TYR A 22 -32.66 -31.25 -8.59
C TYR A 22 -33.36 -32.61 -8.76
N GLU A 23 -34.24 -32.74 -9.75
CA GLU A 23 -34.93 -34.01 -10.04
C GLU A 23 -33.97 -35.11 -10.54
N MET A 24 -32.98 -34.75 -11.36
CA MET A 24 -31.96 -35.68 -11.85
C MET A 24 -31.07 -36.21 -10.71
N LEU A 25 -30.81 -35.39 -9.69
CA LEU A 25 -30.08 -35.81 -8.49
C LEU A 25 -30.85 -36.89 -7.72
N GLY A 26 -32.18 -36.78 -7.65
CA GLY A 26 -33.08 -37.76 -7.03
C GLY A 26 -33.38 -39.01 -7.88
N GLY A 27 -33.02 -39.01 -9.17
CA GLY A 27 -33.30 -40.13 -10.09
C GLY A 27 -32.41 -41.38 -9.89
N SER A 28 -32.70 -42.44 -10.64
CA SER A 28 -32.01 -43.75 -10.57
C SER A 28 -30.68 -43.85 -11.35
N LEU A 29 -30.23 -42.76 -11.98
CA LEU A 29 -29.00 -42.74 -12.78
C LEU A 29 -27.76 -43.10 -11.95
N SER A 30 -26.75 -43.67 -12.61
CA SER A 30 -25.46 -43.94 -11.99
C SER A 30 -24.83 -42.64 -11.49
N ARG A 31 -24.21 -42.70 -10.31
CA ARG A 31 -23.51 -41.56 -9.69
C ARG A 31 -22.50 -40.93 -10.64
N GLN A 32 -21.81 -41.74 -11.45
CA GLN A 32 -20.80 -41.24 -12.39
C GLN A 32 -21.42 -40.39 -13.52
N GLU A 33 -22.57 -40.81 -14.04
CA GLU A 33 -23.28 -40.09 -15.10
C GLU A 33 -23.86 -38.77 -14.57
N LYS A 34 -24.40 -38.78 -13.35
CA LYS A 34 -24.88 -37.58 -12.66
C LYS A 34 -23.76 -36.54 -12.52
N VAL A 35 -22.59 -36.94 -12.03
CA VAL A 35 -21.43 -36.05 -11.85
C VAL A 35 -20.95 -35.51 -13.19
N ARG A 36 -20.80 -36.37 -14.20
CA ARG A 36 -20.34 -35.95 -15.53
C ARG A 36 -21.27 -34.89 -16.14
N LYS A 37 -22.58 -35.08 -16.04
CA LYS A 37 -23.57 -34.14 -16.58
C LYS A 37 -23.54 -32.79 -15.84
N LEU A 38 -23.47 -32.81 -14.52
CA LEU A 38 -23.36 -31.58 -13.71
C LEU A 38 -22.08 -30.80 -14.02
N VAL A 39 -20.92 -31.46 -14.02
CA VAL A 39 -19.65 -30.77 -14.29
C VAL A 39 -19.64 -30.21 -15.71
N THR A 40 -20.17 -30.94 -16.69
CA THR A 40 -20.24 -30.45 -18.08
C THR A 40 -21.11 -29.20 -18.19
N GLN A 41 -22.27 -29.18 -17.55
CA GLN A 41 -23.15 -28.00 -17.55
C GLN A 41 -22.53 -26.82 -16.80
N ILE A 42 -21.88 -27.05 -15.67
CA ILE A 42 -21.15 -26.01 -14.92
C ILE A 42 -20.04 -25.41 -15.80
N VAL A 43 -19.22 -26.24 -16.45
CA VAL A 43 -18.11 -25.77 -17.30
C VAL A 43 -18.63 -25.01 -18.51
N ASN A 44 -19.68 -25.49 -19.17
CA ASN A 44 -20.27 -24.81 -20.32
C ASN A 44 -20.83 -23.43 -19.92
N LEU A 45 -21.54 -23.35 -18.80
CA LEU A 45 -22.15 -22.10 -18.35
C LEU A 45 -21.10 -21.11 -17.81
N LEU A 46 -20.06 -21.61 -17.12
CA LEU A 46 -18.90 -20.80 -16.73
C LEU A 46 -18.16 -20.27 -17.95
N SER A 47 -17.98 -21.08 -18.99
CA SER A 47 -17.27 -20.67 -20.22
C SER A 47 -17.98 -19.50 -20.89
N VAL A 48 -19.32 -19.54 -21.01
CA VAL A 48 -20.11 -18.42 -21.52
C VAL A 48 -19.96 -17.17 -20.66
N LYS A 49 -19.93 -17.31 -19.32
CA LYS A 49 -19.72 -16.18 -18.41
C LYS A 49 -18.30 -15.62 -18.44
N MET A 50 -17.34 -16.40 -18.94
CA MET A 50 -15.95 -15.98 -19.15
C MET A 50 -15.72 -15.33 -20.52
N GLU A 51 -16.68 -15.39 -21.44
CA GLU A 51 -16.56 -14.73 -22.74
C GLU A 51 -16.41 -13.22 -22.54
N LEU A 52 -15.30 -12.68 -23.04
CA LEU A 52 -15.15 -11.24 -23.16
C LEU A 52 -16.05 -10.77 -24.31
N GLY A 53 -16.76 -9.66 -24.11
CA GLY A 53 -17.51 -9.04 -25.19
C GLY A 53 -16.59 -8.72 -26.38
N SER A 54 -17.06 -8.95 -27.60
CA SER A 54 -16.31 -8.64 -28.84
C SER A 54 -15.61 -7.27 -28.82
N PRO A 55 -16.22 -6.17 -28.32
CA PRO A 55 -15.54 -4.89 -28.19
C PRO A 55 -14.28 -4.93 -27.30
N MET A 56 -14.31 -5.68 -26.20
CA MET A 56 -13.19 -5.82 -25.26
C MET A 56 -12.04 -6.63 -25.88
N ILE A 57 -12.37 -7.65 -26.67
CA ILE A 57 -11.40 -8.42 -27.44
C ILE A 57 -10.74 -7.54 -28.51
N CYS A 58 -11.53 -6.75 -29.25
CA CYS A 58 -11.00 -5.79 -30.22
C CYS A 58 -10.07 -4.76 -29.56
N PHE A 59 -10.42 -4.22 -28.39
CA PHE A 59 -9.54 -3.32 -27.63
C PHE A 59 -8.21 -3.99 -27.25
N TYR A 60 -8.25 -5.25 -26.83
CA TYR A 60 -7.06 -6.01 -26.49
C TYR A 60 -6.17 -6.27 -27.71
N LEU A 61 -6.76 -6.68 -28.84
CA LEU A 61 -6.04 -6.90 -30.10
C LEU A 61 -5.40 -5.62 -30.65
N LEU A 62 -6.05 -4.47 -30.44
CA LEU A 62 -5.54 -3.16 -30.83
C LEU A 62 -4.52 -2.58 -29.83
N ASN A 63 -4.15 -3.30 -28.77
CA ASN A 63 -3.24 -2.83 -27.71
C ASN A 63 -3.69 -1.51 -27.05
N ASN A 64 -5.00 -1.26 -27.01
CA ASN A 64 -5.52 -0.10 -26.31
C ASN A 64 -5.47 -0.31 -24.80
N PRO A 65 -5.06 0.71 -24.01
CA PRO A 65 -5.03 0.59 -22.56
C PRO A 65 -6.45 0.44 -22.00
N ASP A 66 -6.60 -0.45 -21.02
CA ASP A 66 -7.88 -0.73 -20.34
C ASP A 66 -8.38 0.45 -19.49
N HIS A 67 -7.56 1.49 -19.33
CA HIS A 67 -7.89 2.66 -18.53
C HIS A 67 -7.41 3.97 -19.20
N TYR A 68 -8.35 4.83 -19.54
CA TYR A 68 -8.07 6.19 -20.02
C TYR A 68 -8.08 7.17 -18.85
N ALA A 69 -6.90 7.56 -18.38
CA ALA A 69 -6.76 8.61 -17.38
C ALA A 69 -5.67 9.60 -17.80
N SER A 70 -5.96 10.90 -17.72
CA SER A 70 -4.96 11.96 -17.92
C SER A 70 -3.90 11.97 -16.83
N HIS A 71 -4.28 11.53 -15.63
CA HIS A 71 -3.49 11.58 -14.41
C HIS A 71 -3.40 10.21 -13.74
N LYS A 72 -2.32 10.01 -13.00
CA LYS A 72 -2.13 8.86 -12.11
C LYS A 72 -2.50 9.28 -10.70
N PHE A 73 -3.41 8.54 -10.10
CA PHE A 73 -3.90 8.82 -8.76
C PHE A 73 -3.11 8.01 -7.72
N ARG A 74 -2.54 8.70 -6.73
CA ARG A 74 -1.82 8.05 -5.63
C ARG A 74 -2.69 8.04 -4.37
N PRO A 75 -3.00 6.87 -3.79
CA PRO A 75 -3.75 6.78 -2.54
C PRO A 75 -3.15 7.63 -1.42
N PHE A 76 -3.95 8.52 -0.83
CA PHE A 76 -3.54 9.41 0.25
C PHE A 76 -4.55 9.37 1.40
N TYR A 77 -4.16 8.72 2.51
CA TYR A 77 -4.95 8.63 3.74
C TYR A 77 -4.73 9.87 4.60
N TRP A 78 -5.42 10.96 4.26
CA TRP A 78 -5.17 12.30 4.80
C TRP A 78 -5.50 12.43 6.30
N SER A 79 -6.54 11.73 6.77
CA SER A 79 -7.01 11.79 8.15
C SER A 79 -5.91 11.43 9.16
N ASN A 80 -5.03 10.49 8.80
CA ASN A 80 -3.98 10.01 9.69
C ASN A 80 -2.94 11.09 9.99
N TYR A 81 -2.66 11.96 9.01
CA TYR A 81 -1.72 13.08 9.20
C TYR A 81 -2.31 14.13 10.13
N VAL A 82 -3.61 14.39 10.02
CA VAL A 82 -4.34 15.36 10.84
C VAL A 82 -4.44 14.87 12.28
N VAL A 83 -4.72 13.58 12.47
CA VAL A 83 -4.72 12.94 13.80
C VAL A 83 -3.35 13.08 14.44
N GLU A 84 -2.26 12.77 13.74
CA GLU A 84 -0.90 12.96 14.26
C GLU A 84 -0.56 14.42 14.56
N ALA A 85 -1.02 15.38 13.73
CA ALA A 85 -0.82 16.80 14.00
C ALA A 85 -1.57 17.27 15.26
N ARG A 86 -2.82 16.83 15.45
CA ARG A 86 -3.65 17.17 16.61
C ARG A 86 -3.18 16.57 17.92
N LYS A 87 -2.51 15.40 17.89
CA LYS A 87 -1.90 14.79 19.08
C LYS A 87 -0.97 15.74 19.84
N TYR A 88 -0.31 16.68 19.15
CA TYR A 88 0.58 17.64 19.79
C TYR A 88 -0.15 18.61 20.74
N TRP A 89 -1.41 18.94 20.44
CA TRP A 89 -2.22 19.87 21.23
C TRP A 89 -3.19 19.16 22.18
N ASN A 90 -3.87 18.11 21.72
CA ASN A 90 -4.96 17.48 22.48
C ASN A 90 -4.54 16.09 22.97
N ASN A 91 -3.80 16.03 24.08
CA ASN A 91 -3.31 14.76 24.63
C ASN A 91 -4.43 13.80 25.09
N GLN A 92 -5.64 14.27 25.41
CA GLN A 92 -6.71 13.43 25.98
C GLN A 92 -7.89 13.12 25.04
N GLU A 93 -8.30 14.05 24.18
CA GLU A 93 -9.42 13.81 23.24
C GLU A 93 -9.03 12.92 22.05
N THR A 94 -7.74 12.96 21.67
CA THR A 94 -7.23 12.24 20.50
C THR A 94 -7.19 10.72 20.70
N GLU A 95 -7.16 10.23 21.95
CA GLU A 95 -7.27 8.79 22.24
C GLU A 95 -8.66 8.22 21.87
N GLN A 96 -9.73 9.01 22.02
CA GLN A 96 -11.08 8.58 21.65
C GLN A 96 -11.33 8.62 20.14
N GLU A 97 -10.73 9.57 19.43
CA GLU A 97 -10.80 9.63 17.96
C GLU A 97 -9.93 8.55 17.29
N THR A 98 -8.75 8.24 17.85
CA THR A 98 -7.89 7.15 17.34
C THR A 98 -8.53 5.78 17.51
N LEU A 99 -9.29 5.54 18.59
CA LEU A 99 -10.09 4.32 18.80
C LEU A 99 -11.24 4.16 17.80
N LYS A 100 -11.77 5.27 17.26
CA LYS A 100 -12.82 5.26 16.22
C LYS A 100 -12.26 5.10 14.81
N SER A 101 -11.00 5.51 14.59
CA SER A 101 -10.35 5.35 13.30
C SER A 101 -9.82 3.92 13.13
N ASN A 102 -10.31 3.21 12.12
CA ASN A 102 -9.82 1.87 11.74
C ASN A 102 -8.45 1.97 11.05
N ASP A 103 -7.46 2.53 11.73
CA ASP A 103 -6.15 2.77 11.13
C ASP A 103 -5.33 1.46 11.08
N LYS A 104 -5.16 0.92 9.87
CA LYS A 104 -4.44 -0.33 9.64
C LYS A 104 -2.94 -0.05 9.57
N VAL A 105 -2.23 -0.32 10.67
CA VAL A 105 -0.77 -0.19 10.73
C VAL A 105 -0.05 -1.51 10.45
N ILE A 106 1.15 -1.43 9.87
CA ILE A 106 2.01 -2.60 9.65
C ILE A 106 2.86 -2.83 10.90
N LEU A 107 2.77 -3.99 11.53
CA LEU A 107 3.62 -4.30 12.69
C LEU A 107 5.02 -4.75 12.23
N ILE A 108 6.06 -4.12 12.78
CA ILE A 108 7.46 -4.50 12.58
C ILE A 108 8.11 -4.85 13.93
N ARG A 109 8.95 -5.88 13.94
CA ARG A 109 9.74 -6.25 15.14
C ARG A 109 11.17 -5.76 14.97
N LYS A 110 11.63 -4.86 15.85
CA LYS A 110 13.00 -4.33 15.86
C LYS A 110 13.57 -4.39 17.28
N LYS A 111 14.74 -5.04 17.45
CA LYS A 111 15.43 -5.19 18.75
C LYS A 111 14.52 -5.72 19.88
N GLY A 112 13.68 -6.72 19.56
CA GLY A 112 12.77 -7.33 20.55
C GLY A 112 11.47 -6.57 20.83
N LYS A 113 11.32 -5.32 20.34
CA LYS A 113 10.09 -4.52 20.48
C LYS A 113 9.23 -4.59 19.21
N ILE A 114 7.91 -4.64 19.38
CA ILE A 114 6.92 -4.54 18.31
C ILE A 114 6.58 -3.06 18.14
N ILE A 115 6.72 -2.55 16.92
CA ILE A 115 6.45 -1.14 16.57
C ILE A 115 5.43 -1.16 15.43
N GLY A 116 4.36 -0.37 15.55
CA GLY A 116 3.45 -0.11 14.43
C GLY A 116 4.10 0.88 13.46
N LEU A 117 4.13 0.55 12.17
CA LEU A 117 4.64 1.41 11.11
C LEU A 117 3.46 2.06 10.40
N SER A 118 3.32 3.37 10.58
CA SER A 118 2.39 4.21 9.80
C SER A 118 3.13 4.90 8.65
N GLY A 119 2.41 5.20 7.57
CA GLY A 119 2.93 6.00 6.47
C GLY A 119 3.24 7.45 6.87
N VAL A 120 2.60 7.94 7.93
CA VAL A 120 2.78 9.32 8.43
C VAL A 120 4.21 9.57 8.93
N TYR A 121 4.89 8.53 9.44
CA TYR A 121 6.27 8.63 9.90
C TYR A 121 7.25 9.05 8.80
N ASP A 122 6.98 8.69 7.54
CA ASP A 122 7.83 9.06 6.42
C ASP A 122 7.89 10.61 6.28
N TYR A 123 6.79 11.33 6.56
CA TYR A 123 6.72 12.79 6.52
C TYR A 123 7.19 13.47 7.82
N ILE A 124 6.90 12.87 8.99
CA ILE A 124 7.36 13.38 10.29
C ILE A 124 8.89 13.39 10.35
N TYR A 125 9.53 12.29 9.92
CA TYR A 125 10.99 12.15 9.97
C TYR A 125 11.67 12.46 8.62
N ARG A 126 11.07 13.36 7.82
CA ARG A 126 11.62 13.83 6.54
C ARG A 126 12.95 14.57 6.75
N PRO A 127 13.89 14.54 5.79
CA PRO A 127 15.17 15.25 5.89
C PRO A 127 14.96 16.78 5.93
N LYS A 128 15.90 17.49 6.56
CA LYS A 128 15.88 18.96 6.69
C LYS A 128 15.79 19.69 5.34
N GLU A 129 16.35 19.10 4.28
CA GLU A 129 16.31 19.65 2.93
C GLU A 129 14.89 19.75 2.37
N LEU A 130 13.97 18.91 2.84
CA LEU A 130 12.58 18.83 2.38
C LEU A 130 11.60 19.37 3.43
N GLU A 131 12.09 20.17 4.39
CA GLU A 131 11.27 20.71 5.47
C GLU A 131 10.19 21.67 4.96
N LYS A 132 10.52 22.42 3.90
CA LYS A 132 9.66 23.46 3.29
C LYS A 132 8.57 22.89 2.37
N ILE A 133 8.62 21.61 2.02
CA ILE A 133 7.67 21.01 1.08
C ILE A 133 6.34 20.78 1.81
N SER A 134 5.23 21.19 1.17
CA SER A 134 3.89 20.94 1.71
C SER A 134 3.58 19.44 1.71
N LEU A 135 2.67 18.99 2.57
CA LEU A 135 2.28 17.58 2.60
C LEU A 135 1.72 17.11 1.24
N TYR A 136 0.99 17.99 0.55
CA TYR A 136 0.44 17.71 -0.77
C TYR A 136 1.54 17.43 -1.80
N ASP A 137 2.50 18.35 -1.93
CA ASP A 137 3.63 18.22 -2.87
C ASP A 137 4.52 17.03 -2.49
N TRP A 138 4.66 16.76 -1.19
CA TRP A 138 5.41 15.62 -0.69
C TRP A 138 4.84 14.29 -1.23
N ILE A 139 3.52 14.12 -1.20
CA ILE A 139 2.87 12.90 -1.69
C ILE A 139 3.04 12.75 -3.20
N GLN A 140 3.12 13.86 -3.94
CA GLN A 140 3.34 13.84 -5.37
C GLN A 140 4.77 13.42 -5.72
N VAL A 141 5.75 14.02 -5.03
CA VAL A 141 7.15 14.01 -5.43
C VAL A 141 7.95 12.89 -4.75
N CYS A 142 7.59 12.52 -3.52
CA CYS A 142 8.45 11.69 -2.68
C CYS A 142 7.97 10.23 -2.59
N GLU A 143 8.90 9.30 -2.69
CA GLU A 143 8.63 7.86 -2.57
C GLU A 143 9.65 7.17 -1.67
N ARG A 144 9.17 6.37 -0.71
CA ARG A 144 10.03 5.56 0.14
C ARG A 144 10.56 4.35 -0.63
N VAL A 145 11.89 4.26 -0.75
CA VAL A 145 12.59 3.17 -1.45
C VAL A 145 13.46 2.36 -0.50
N LYS A 146 13.59 1.05 -0.76
CA LYS A 146 14.50 0.18 -0.02
C LYS A 146 15.94 0.40 -0.47
N ILE A 147 16.85 0.58 0.48
CA ILE A 147 18.28 0.70 0.18
C ILE A 147 18.87 -0.71 0.06
N GLN A 148 19.41 -1.05 -1.11
CA GLN A 148 20.17 -2.28 -1.28
C GLN A 148 21.52 -2.14 -0.55
N LYS A 149 21.78 -3.01 0.42
CA LYS A 149 23.11 -3.08 1.06
C LYS A 149 24.09 -3.70 0.08
N LYS A 150 25.14 -2.98 -0.31
CA LYS A 150 26.29 -3.61 -1.00
C LYS A 150 26.90 -4.66 -0.06
N LYS A 151 27.00 -5.92 -0.51
CA LYS A 151 27.74 -6.95 0.22
C LYS A 151 29.18 -6.46 0.37
N LYS A 152 29.67 -6.34 1.61
CA LYS A 152 31.11 -6.14 1.85
C LYS A 152 31.82 -7.39 1.32
N LYS A 153 32.78 -7.23 0.39
CA LYS A 153 33.71 -8.32 0.05
C LYS A 153 34.46 -8.67 1.33
N ALA A 154 34.42 -9.94 1.75
CA ALA A 154 35.20 -10.40 2.88
C ALA A 154 36.68 -10.25 2.52
N VAL A 155 37.40 -9.42 3.26
CA VAL A 155 38.86 -9.41 3.23
C VAL A 155 39.32 -10.60 4.07
N PRO A 156 40.16 -11.52 3.56
CA PRO A 156 40.67 -12.63 4.34
C PRO A 156 41.52 -12.09 5.49
N SER A 157 41.15 -12.42 6.72
CA SER A 157 41.88 -12.01 7.92
C SER A 157 43.14 -12.86 8.08
N SER A 158 44.32 -12.26 7.87
CA SER A 158 45.57 -12.71 8.49
C SER A 158 45.86 -11.85 9.71
N ASP A 159 45.61 -12.46 10.87
CA ASP A 159 46.52 -12.50 12.01
C ASP A 159 46.68 -11.27 12.95
N TRP A 160 46.56 -11.60 14.25
CA TRP A 160 46.97 -10.93 15.49
C TRP A 160 46.24 -9.70 16.07
N ASN A 161 45.80 -9.92 17.31
CA ASN A 161 46.21 -9.21 18.54
C ASN A 161 45.19 -8.37 19.31
N ASP A 162 45.41 -8.49 20.61
CA ASP A 162 44.63 -8.07 21.76
C ASP A 162 44.77 -6.56 22.05
N ASN A 163 43.72 -6.01 22.65
CA ASN A 163 43.62 -4.70 23.31
C ASN A 163 44.07 -3.41 22.57
N LYS A 164 43.07 -2.63 22.14
CA LYS A 164 43.07 -1.17 22.34
C LYS A 164 41.65 -0.65 22.58
N GLN A 165 41.39 -0.20 23.81
CA GLN A 165 40.31 0.72 24.11
C GLN A 165 40.44 1.95 23.23
N VAL A 166 39.40 2.25 22.44
CA VAL A 166 39.21 3.58 21.85
C VAL A 166 37.76 3.96 22.07
N VAL A 167 37.54 4.76 23.12
CA VAL A 167 36.42 5.70 23.14
C VAL A 167 36.68 6.66 21.99
N THR A 168 35.84 6.62 20.96
CA THR A 168 35.56 7.80 20.15
C THR A 168 34.08 7.81 19.80
N GLU A 169 33.39 8.77 20.41
CA GLU A 169 32.21 9.38 19.83
C GLU A 169 32.52 9.73 18.38
N ILE A 170 31.90 9.02 17.44
CA ILE A 170 31.93 9.41 16.04
C ILE A 170 30.50 9.70 15.63
N ASN A 171 30.14 10.97 15.80
CA ASN A 171 29.21 11.67 14.92
C ASN A 171 29.62 11.38 13.48
N LYS A 172 28.99 10.38 12.85
CA LYS A 172 29.11 10.15 11.42
C LYS A 172 27.72 10.11 10.82
N SER A 173 27.31 11.29 10.38
CA SER A 173 26.59 11.50 9.13
C SER A 173 27.35 10.83 7.97
N GLU A 174 27.41 9.49 7.98
CA GLU A 174 27.84 8.73 6.82
C GLU A 174 26.72 8.86 5.79
N THR A 175 26.89 9.80 4.87
CA THR A 175 26.23 9.82 3.58
C THR A 175 26.52 8.49 2.91
N LYS A 176 25.66 7.50 3.17
CA LYS A 176 25.54 6.30 2.32
C LYS A 176 25.58 6.80 0.88
N ASN A 177 26.37 6.19 0.00
CA ASN A 177 26.33 6.50 -1.43
C ASN A 177 24.92 6.19 -1.95
N LEU A 178 24.03 7.15 -1.82
CA LEU A 178 22.63 7.07 -2.16
C LEU A 178 22.49 7.33 -3.66
N PRO A 179 21.58 6.62 -4.34
CA PRO A 179 21.27 6.94 -5.72
C PRO A 179 20.83 8.40 -5.85
N LYS A 180 21.02 8.99 -7.04
CA LYS A 180 20.70 10.39 -7.32
C LYS A 180 19.29 10.74 -6.83
N ASN A 181 19.14 11.90 -6.19
CA ASN A 181 17.88 12.40 -5.62
C ASN A 181 17.29 11.54 -4.49
N THR A 182 18.14 10.91 -3.68
CA THR A 182 17.71 10.08 -2.55
C THR A 182 18.29 10.58 -1.24
N HIS A 183 17.45 10.76 -0.23
CA HIS A 183 17.75 11.36 1.06
C HIS A 183 17.47 10.40 2.21
N ASN A 184 18.26 10.47 3.28
CA ASN A 184 18.04 9.65 4.47
C ASN A 184 16.96 10.26 5.38
N PHE A 185 16.21 9.42 6.09
CA PHE A 185 15.31 9.87 7.15
C PHE A 185 16.09 10.43 8.36
N ILE A 186 15.46 11.32 9.12
CA ILE A 186 15.99 11.84 10.39
C ILE A 186 15.94 10.75 11.48
N LYS A 187 16.81 10.89 12.49
CA LYS A 187 16.83 10.05 13.70
C LYS A 187 15.42 9.99 14.34
N GLY A 188 14.92 8.77 14.53
CA GLY A 188 13.58 8.51 15.06
C GLY A 188 12.73 7.66 14.11
N HIS A 189 13.01 7.68 12.80
CA HIS A 189 12.27 6.86 11.85
C HIS A 189 12.50 5.35 12.08
N PRO A 190 11.45 4.51 12.17
CA PRO A 190 11.61 3.07 12.42
C PRO A 190 12.47 2.35 11.36
N LEU A 191 12.42 2.85 10.12
CA LEU A 191 13.10 2.29 8.95
C LEU A 191 14.36 3.05 8.50
N ILE A 192 14.94 3.91 9.35
CA ILE A 192 16.12 4.74 9.03
C ILE A 192 17.30 3.96 8.41
N ASP A 193 17.50 2.71 8.82
CA ASP A 193 18.63 1.89 8.39
C ASP A 193 18.42 1.23 7.02
N SER A 194 17.16 0.96 6.67
CA SER A 194 16.76 0.06 5.57
C SER A 194 16.11 0.80 4.40
N HIS A 195 15.50 1.95 4.63
CA HIS A 195 14.80 2.71 3.61
C HIS A 195 15.36 4.14 3.53
N ALA A 196 15.22 4.73 2.36
CA ALA A 196 15.49 6.13 2.10
C ALA A 196 14.32 6.73 1.33
N LEU A 197 14.32 8.06 1.23
CA LEU A 197 13.34 8.80 0.48
C LEU A 197 13.92 9.16 -0.89
N LYS A 198 13.27 8.71 -1.95
CA LYS A 198 13.57 9.14 -3.32
C LYS A 198 12.65 10.30 -3.67
N VAL A 199 13.25 11.41 -4.09
CA VAL A 199 12.55 12.56 -4.67
C VAL A 199 12.53 12.32 -6.18
N SER A 200 11.36 12.39 -6.80
CA SER A 200 11.23 12.37 -8.26
C SER A 200 11.15 13.79 -8.79
N PRO A 201 11.45 14.06 -10.07
CA PRO A 201 11.06 15.34 -10.66
C PRO A 201 9.54 15.49 -10.59
N ASP A 202 9.07 16.73 -10.42
CA ASP A 202 7.64 17.05 -10.36
C ASP A 202 6.92 16.55 -11.62
N ASP A 203 6.23 15.43 -11.49
CA ASP A 203 5.37 14.88 -12.54
C ASP A 203 3.96 15.40 -12.30
N LYS A 204 3.61 16.47 -13.01
CA LYS A 204 2.28 17.12 -12.96
C LYS A 204 1.12 16.16 -13.25
N LYS A 205 1.39 14.94 -13.73
CA LYS A 205 0.38 13.91 -13.94
C LYS A 205 0.03 13.15 -12.67
N LEU A 206 0.78 13.27 -11.58
CA LEU A 206 0.54 12.52 -10.35
C LEU A 206 -0.29 13.35 -9.37
N VAL A 207 -1.49 12.86 -9.06
CA VAL A 207 -2.46 13.58 -8.20
C VAL A 207 -2.73 12.74 -6.95
N PRO A 208 -2.60 13.32 -5.73
CA PRO A 208 -3.01 12.64 -4.50
C PRO A 208 -4.52 12.38 -4.52
N ASN A 209 -4.90 11.14 -4.29
CA ASN A 209 -6.28 10.71 -4.14
C ASN A 209 -6.63 10.62 -2.66
N PHE A 210 -7.39 11.60 -2.17
CA PHE A 210 -7.78 11.69 -0.77
C PHE A 210 -8.73 10.54 -0.41
N ILE A 211 -8.27 9.65 0.48
CA ILE A 211 -9.01 8.53 1.02
C ILE A 211 -9.25 8.80 2.50
N GLY A 212 -10.48 8.61 2.95
CA GLY A 212 -10.89 8.84 4.32
C GLY A 212 -12.27 9.49 4.39
N PRO A 213 -12.61 10.13 5.52
CA PRO A 213 -13.82 10.94 5.60
C PRO A 213 -13.77 12.08 4.56
N GLY A 214 -14.92 12.68 4.27
CA GLY A 214 -14.97 13.87 3.41
C GLY A 214 -14.15 15.00 4.02
N LEU A 215 -13.43 15.76 3.18
CA LEU A 215 -12.68 16.93 3.64
C LEU A 215 -13.61 17.93 4.31
N PRO A 216 -13.20 18.53 5.44
CA PRO A 216 -14.04 19.49 6.15
C PRO A 216 -14.25 20.74 5.30
N ARG A 217 -15.44 21.33 5.44
CA ARG A 217 -15.78 22.56 4.72
C ARG A 217 -15.60 23.77 5.64
N ARG A 218 -15.23 24.90 5.06
CA ARG A 218 -15.03 26.15 5.80
C ARG A 218 -16.33 26.68 6.42
N ASP A 219 -17.46 26.45 5.75
CA ASP A 219 -18.78 26.99 6.09
C ASP A 219 -19.59 26.09 7.05
N LYS A 220 -19.17 24.85 7.28
CA LYS A 220 -19.93 23.86 8.08
C LYS A 220 -19.02 22.98 8.95
N GLY A 221 -19.44 22.78 10.19
CA GLY A 221 -18.81 21.86 11.13
C GLY A 221 -17.86 22.55 12.11
N ASP A 222 -16.91 21.77 12.64
CA ASP A 222 -15.90 22.25 13.58
C ASP A 222 -14.81 23.06 12.85
N ARG A 223 -14.68 24.34 13.24
CA ARG A 223 -13.69 25.26 12.67
C ARG A 223 -12.27 24.88 13.08
N ASP A 224 -12.07 24.35 14.27
CA ASP A 224 -10.75 23.96 14.74
C ASP A 224 -10.29 22.70 14.00
N TYR A 225 -11.23 21.80 13.66
CA TYR A 225 -10.99 20.69 12.73
C TYR A 225 -10.62 21.17 11.35
N TYR A 226 -11.38 22.09 10.76
CA TYR A 226 -11.04 22.66 9.47
C TYR A 226 -9.63 23.27 9.44
N CYS A 227 -9.27 24.07 10.44
CA CYS A 227 -7.94 24.68 10.57
C CYS A 227 -6.82 23.67 10.81
N SER A 228 -7.12 22.48 11.35
CA SER A 228 -6.13 21.41 11.51
C SER A 228 -5.84 20.67 10.20
N VAL A 229 -6.76 20.72 9.24
CA VAL A 229 -6.67 19.99 7.96
C VAL A 229 -6.05 20.85 6.84
N MET A 230 -6.35 22.15 6.83
CA MET A 230 -5.93 23.10 5.78
C MET A 230 -4.63 23.80 6.13
#